data_AF-A0A2P2QPG7-F1
#
_entry.id   AF-A0A2P2QPG7-F1
#
_cell.length_a   1.000
_cell.length_b   1.000
_cell.length_c   1.000
_cell.angle_alpha   90.00
_cell.angle_beta   90.00
_cell.angle_gamma   90.00
#
_symmetry.space_group_name_H-M   'P 1'
#
loop_
_entity.id
_entity.type
_entity.pdbx_description
1 polymer ?
#
loop_
_entity_poly.entity_id
_entity_poly.type
_entity_poly.pdbx_seq_one_letter_code
_entity_poly.pdbx_strand_id
1 'polypeptide(L)'
;MLMDSALEGHFSKDDGTELVRLASRCLQYEARERPNAKSLVIALTSLQKDTEVPSYVLMGIPHETASSAQPFSLTPFGEACLRMDLTAIHEILEKIGYKDDEGIANELSFQMWTSQMQETLNSKKHGDTAFRAKDFTTAIDCYTQFIEGGTMVSPTVYARRCLSYLMSDMPQDALGDAMQAQVVSPEWHIASYLQAACLLTLGMETDAREALKDGTNLEVKRNKN
;
A
#
# COMPACT_ATOMS: atom_id res chain seq x y z
N MET A 1 28.83 -27.43 20.21
CA MET A 1 27.49 -27.28 19.60
C MET A 1 27.57 -26.08 18.68
N LEU A 2 27.19 -26.22 17.41
CA LEU A 2 26.94 -25.08 16.52
C LEU A 2 25.56 -24.53 16.89
N MET A 3 25.53 -23.58 17.81
CA MET A 3 24.33 -22.82 18.12
C MET A 3 24.53 -21.43 17.52
N ASP A 4 23.47 -20.84 16.98
CA ASP A 4 23.50 -19.47 16.48
C ASP A 4 23.96 -18.55 17.63
N SER A 5 24.96 -17.70 17.38
CA SER A 5 25.48 -16.73 18.33
C SER A 5 24.40 -15.78 18.88
N ALA A 6 23.29 -15.58 18.15
CA ALA A 6 22.16 -14.79 18.60
C ALA A 6 21.30 -15.48 19.69
N LEU A 7 21.50 -16.77 19.93
CA LEU A 7 20.76 -17.55 20.94
C LEU A 7 21.61 -17.83 22.18
N GLU A 8 22.87 -17.42 22.19
CA GLU A 8 23.82 -17.67 23.26
C GLU A 8 23.44 -16.87 24.52
N GLY A 9 23.08 -17.56 25.61
CA GLY A 9 22.64 -16.96 26.87
C GLY A 9 21.12 -16.84 27.08
N HIS A 10 20.31 -17.12 26.05
CA HIS A 10 18.84 -17.06 26.14
C HIS A 10 18.18 -18.37 26.60
N PHE A 11 18.90 -19.49 26.55
CA PHE A 11 18.39 -20.81 26.94
C PHE A 11 19.36 -21.49 27.90
N SER A 12 18.83 -22.29 28.84
CA SER A 12 19.67 -23.19 29.63
C SER A 12 20.32 -24.22 28.70
N LYS A 13 21.56 -24.60 29.01
CA LYS A 13 22.28 -25.67 28.29
C LYS A 13 21.51 -26.99 28.28
N ASP A 14 20.71 -27.23 29.33
CA ASP A 14 19.84 -28.40 29.45
C ASP A 14 18.65 -28.33 28.48
N ASP A 15 17.95 -27.20 28.44
CA ASP A 15 16.82 -26.97 27.52
C ASP A 15 17.26 -27.06 26.05
N GLY A 16 18.42 -26.48 25.72
CA GLY A 16 18.99 -26.55 24.38
C GLY A 16 19.33 -27.99 23.97
N THR A 17 19.78 -28.82 24.91
CA THR A 17 20.06 -30.24 24.68
C THR A 17 18.76 -31.01 24.43
N GLU A 18 17.72 -30.74 25.22
CA GLU A 18 16.40 -31.34 25.06
C GLU A 18 15.72 -30.95 23.73
N LEU A 19 15.86 -29.71 23.29
CA LEU A 19 15.30 -29.22 22.04
C LEU A 19 15.99 -29.86 20.81
N VAL A 20 17.32 -30.00 20.84
CA VAL A 20 18.09 -30.73 19.82
C VAL A 20 17.72 -32.21 19.81
N ARG A 21 17.54 -32.82 20.98
CA ARG A 21 17.10 -34.21 21.12
C ARG A 21 15.70 -34.41 20.53
N LEU A 22 14.78 -33.48 20.78
CA LEU A 22 13.42 -33.51 20.24
C LEU A 22 13.43 -33.37 18.71
N ALA A 23 14.16 -32.38 18.18
CA ALA A 23 14.33 -32.18 16.73
C ALA A 23 14.92 -33.42 16.04
N SER A 24 15.93 -34.05 16.64
CA SER A 24 16.54 -35.28 16.13
C SER A 24 15.55 -36.44 16.05
N ARG A 25 14.62 -36.55 17.02
CA ARG A 25 13.56 -37.56 16.99
C ARG A 25 12.50 -37.29 15.92
N CYS A 26 12.22 -36.02 15.61
CA CYS A 26 11.32 -35.66 14.52
C CYS A 26 11.88 -36.02 13.13
N LEU A 27 13.21 -36.01 12.99
CA LEU A 27 13.93 -36.29 11.75
C LEU A 27 14.23 -37.77 11.51
N GLN A 28 13.74 -38.69 12.36
CA GLN A 28 13.98 -40.13 12.19
C GLN A 28 13.44 -40.63 10.84
N TYR A 29 14.20 -41.50 10.19
CA TYR A 29 13.84 -42.05 8.89
C TYR A 29 12.52 -42.82 8.95
N GLU A 30 12.34 -43.64 9.98
CA GLU A 30 11.13 -44.44 10.17
C GLU A 30 10.01 -43.65 10.86
N ALA A 31 8.82 -43.63 10.25
CA ALA A 31 7.67 -42.88 10.78
C ALA A 31 7.23 -43.34 12.19
N ARG A 32 7.45 -44.62 12.53
CA ARG A 32 7.13 -45.20 13.85
C ARG A 32 8.02 -44.69 14.99
N GLU A 33 9.21 -44.18 14.67
CA GLU A 33 10.15 -43.65 15.65
C GLU A 33 9.94 -42.15 15.91
N ARG A 34 9.19 -41.48 15.03
CA ARG A 34 8.85 -40.06 15.18
C ARG A 34 7.82 -39.87 16.30
N PRO A 35 8.00 -38.86 17.15
CA PRO A 35 7.01 -38.53 18.17
C PRO A 35 5.71 -38.05 17.52
N ASN A 36 4.57 -38.41 18.13
CA ASN A 36 3.27 -37.91 17.69
C ASN A 36 3.07 -36.44 18.13
N ALA A 37 2.12 -35.75 17.49
CA ALA A 37 1.86 -34.33 17.76
C ALA A 37 1.55 -34.05 19.24
N LYS A 38 0.82 -34.93 19.94
CA LYS A 38 0.52 -34.74 21.37
C LYS A 38 1.78 -34.81 22.23
N SER A 39 2.66 -35.78 21.97
CA SER A 39 3.93 -35.92 22.66
C SER A 39 4.88 -34.75 22.39
N LEU A 40 4.85 -34.19 21.17
CA LEU A 40 5.61 -32.99 20.83
C LEU A 40 5.12 -31.77 21.59
N VAL A 41 3.81 -31.54 21.63
CA VAL A 41 3.20 -30.43 22.38
C VAL A 41 3.58 -30.52 23.85
N ILE A 42 3.43 -31.69 24.49
CA ILE A 42 3.81 -31.87 25.90
C ILE A 42 5.28 -31.53 26.16
N ALA A 43 6.19 -32.00 25.29
CA ALA A 43 7.62 -31.72 25.42
C ALA A 43 7.93 -30.22 25.23
N LEU A 44 7.34 -29.57 24.23
CA LEU A 44 7.53 -28.15 23.95
C LEU A 44 6.93 -27.26 25.05
N THR A 45 5.76 -27.60 25.58
CA THR A 45 5.15 -26.89 26.71
C THR A 45 6.03 -26.94 27.95
N SER A 46 6.74 -28.04 28.20
CA SER A 46 7.68 -28.13 29.33
C SER A 46 8.95 -27.28 29.15
N LEU A 47 9.31 -26.98 27.90
CA LEU A 47 10.46 -26.14 27.54
C LEU A 47 10.08 -24.65 27.44
N GLN A 48 8.79 -24.34 27.33
CA GLN A 48 8.26 -22.98 27.29
C GLN A 48 8.32 -22.34 28.68
N LYS A 49 9.39 -21.61 28.95
CA LYS A 49 9.63 -20.90 30.23
C LYS A 49 9.20 -19.43 30.20
N ASP A 50 9.06 -18.86 29.01
CA ASP A 50 8.67 -17.46 28.83
C ASP A 50 7.15 -17.32 28.77
N THR A 51 6.66 -16.26 29.40
CA THR A 51 5.27 -15.79 29.31
C THR A 51 4.92 -15.57 27.85
N GLU A 52 3.72 -15.99 27.41
CA GLU A 52 3.24 -15.72 26.05
C GLU A 52 3.25 -14.21 25.79
N VAL A 53 4.27 -13.74 25.07
CA VAL A 53 4.39 -12.34 24.65
C VAL A 53 3.66 -12.22 23.31
N PRO A 54 2.64 -11.34 23.21
CA PRO A 54 1.96 -11.10 21.94
C PRO A 54 2.94 -10.75 20.81
N SER A 55 2.67 -11.27 19.60
CA SER A 55 3.58 -11.16 18.45
C SER A 55 3.99 -9.73 18.10
N TYR A 56 3.10 -8.73 18.31
CA TYR A 56 3.40 -7.32 18.07
C TYR A 56 4.51 -6.78 18.99
N VAL A 57 4.57 -7.26 20.24
CA VAL A 57 5.63 -6.88 21.20
C VAL A 57 6.96 -7.49 20.79
N LEU A 58 6.96 -8.76 20.34
CA LEU A 58 8.17 -9.43 19.84
C LEU A 58 8.71 -8.78 18.56
N MET A 59 7.83 -8.29 17.68
CA MET A 59 8.23 -7.57 16.47
C MET A 59 8.60 -6.11 16.72
N GLY A 60 8.63 -5.65 17.99
CA GLY A 60 8.95 -4.26 18.33
C GLY A 60 7.95 -3.26 17.73
N ILE A 61 6.75 -3.71 17.39
CA ILE A 61 5.71 -2.86 16.81
C ILE A 61 5.03 -2.15 17.99
N PRO A 62 5.15 -0.82 18.09
CA PRO A 62 4.46 -0.08 19.14
C PRO A 62 2.96 -0.33 19.00
N HIS A 63 2.34 -0.78 20.09
CA HIS A 63 0.91 -0.93 20.17
C HIS A 63 0.30 0.47 20.10
N GLU A 64 -0.23 0.87 18.95
CA GLU A 64 -1.11 2.02 18.84
C GLU A 64 -2.50 1.69 19.45
N THR A 65 -2.54 1.22 20.69
CA THR A 65 -3.71 1.37 21.56
C THR A 65 -3.77 2.80 22.07
N ALA A 66 -4.02 3.69 21.12
CA ALA A 66 -4.83 4.86 21.32
C ALA A 66 -5.22 5.26 19.91
N SER A 67 -6.51 5.14 19.61
CA SER A 67 -7.13 6.10 18.71
C SER A 67 -6.77 7.48 19.27
N SER A 68 -5.65 8.00 18.81
CA SER A 68 -5.30 9.39 18.96
C SER A 68 -6.33 10.10 18.10
N ALA A 69 -7.47 10.40 18.71
CA ALA A 69 -8.39 11.44 18.30
C ALA A 69 -7.70 12.82 18.46
N GLN A 70 -6.46 12.94 18.01
CA GLN A 70 -5.93 14.21 17.55
C GLN A 70 -6.73 14.52 16.29
N PRO A 71 -7.49 15.63 16.23
CA PRO A 71 -8.02 16.09 14.97
C PRO A 71 -6.82 16.38 14.08
N PHE A 72 -6.46 15.43 13.21
CA PHE A 72 -5.56 15.70 12.11
C PHE A 72 -6.19 16.86 11.34
N SER A 73 -5.50 18.00 11.28
CA SER A 73 -5.96 19.11 10.45
C SER A 73 -5.76 18.68 8.99
N LEU A 74 -6.73 17.95 8.45
CA LEU A 74 -6.69 17.48 7.09
C LEU A 74 -6.70 18.70 6.15
N THR A 75 -5.92 18.61 5.09
CA THR A 75 -6.01 19.58 4.00
C THR A 75 -7.35 19.44 3.29
N PRO A 76 -7.77 20.43 2.47
CA PRO A 76 -9.03 20.33 1.74
C PRO A 76 -9.18 19.05 0.92
N PHE A 77 -8.08 18.48 0.41
CA PHE A 77 -8.10 17.22 -0.31
C PHE A 77 -8.30 16.01 0.61
N GLY A 78 -7.55 15.94 1.72
CA GLY A 78 -7.72 14.88 2.72
C GLY A 78 -9.13 14.86 3.31
N GLU A 79 -9.70 16.03 3.58
CA GLU A 79 -11.08 16.17 4.08
C GLU A 79 -12.11 15.72 3.04
N ALA A 80 -11.91 16.06 1.76
CA ALA A 80 -12.76 15.60 0.67
C ALA A 80 -12.72 14.06 0.53
N CYS A 81 -11.53 13.46 0.65
CA CYS A 81 -11.36 12.00 0.63
C CYS A 81 -12.03 11.33 1.84
N LEU A 82 -11.89 11.89 3.05
CA LEU A 82 -12.55 11.39 4.26
C LEU A 82 -14.07 11.45 4.15
N ARG A 83 -14.64 12.52 3.58
CA ARG A 83 -16.08 12.64 3.36
C ARG A 83 -16.58 11.87 2.13
N MET A 84 -15.67 11.30 1.34
CA MET A 84 -15.97 10.74 0.01
C MET A 84 -16.67 11.75 -0.91
N ASP A 85 -16.33 13.04 -0.81
CA ASP A 85 -16.85 14.08 -1.69
C ASP A 85 -16.14 14.01 -3.04
N LEU A 86 -16.60 13.09 -3.90
CA LEU A 86 -16.00 12.85 -5.21
C LEU A 86 -15.99 14.10 -6.11
N THR A 87 -16.93 15.04 -5.90
CA THR A 87 -16.97 16.29 -6.65
C THR A 87 -15.84 17.22 -6.23
N ALA A 88 -15.63 17.39 -4.92
CA ALA A 88 -14.50 18.17 -4.42
C ALA A 88 -13.15 17.54 -4.80
N ILE A 89 -13.03 16.20 -4.73
CA ILE A 89 -11.83 15.48 -5.17
C ILE A 89 -11.55 15.77 -6.65
N HIS A 90 -12.58 15.74 -7.51
CA HIS A 90 -12.47 16.05 -8.95
C HIS A 90 -11.90 17.44 -9.21
N GLU A 91 -12.50 18.46 -8.60
CA GLU A 91 -12.09 19.87 -8.77
C GLU A 91 -10.64 20.09 -8.30
N ILE A 92 -10.25 19.45 -7.20
CA ILE A 92 -8.89 19.56 -6.68
C ILE A 92 -7.89 18.85 -7.60
N LEU A 93 -8.19 17.65 -8.10
CA LEU A 93 -7.32 16.94 -9.06
C LEU A 93 -7.17 17.69 -10.39
N GLU A 94 -8.23 18.38 -10.84
CA GLU A 94 -8.13 19.26 -12.00
C GLU A 94 -7.18 20.43 -11.73
N LYS A 95 -7.31 21.09 -10.56
CA LYS A 95 -6.49 22.24 -10.15
C LYS A 95 -5.03 21.89 -9.89
N ILE A 96 -4.74 20.72 -9.32
CA ILE A 96 -3.38 20.22 -9.11
C ILE A 96 -2.72 20.02 -10.48
N GLY A 97 -3.46 19.48 -11.45
CA GLY A 97 -2.91 19.22 -12.79
C GLY A 97 -1.83 18.15 -12.73
N TYR A 98 -0.76 18.34 -13.51
CA TYR A 98 0.38 17.44 -13.62
C TYR A 98 1.63 17.97 -12.89
N LYS A 99 1.45 18.81 -11.88
CA LYS A 99 2.58 19.50 -11.20
C LYS A 99 3.54 18.54 -10.49
N ASP A 100 3.01 17.40 -10.05
CA ASP A 100 3.74 16.40 -9.27
C ASP A 100 4.24 15.23 -10.14
N ASP A 101 4.06 15.30 -11.46
CA ASP A 101 4.64 14.36 -12.42
C ASP A 101 6.09 14.77 -12.71
N GLU A 102 7.03 14.31 -11.89
CA GLU A 102 8.46 14.53 -12.13
C GLU A 102 8.92 13.89 -13.46
N GLY A 103 9.72 14.61 -14.24
CA GLY A 103 10.44 14.05 -15.41
C GLY A 103 9.67 13.98 -16.73
N ILE A 104 8.32 13.96 -16.74
CA ILE A 104 7.53 13.82 -17.98
C ILE A 104 7.77 14.99 -18.95
N ALA A 105 7.88 16.23 -18.46
CA ALA A 105 8.04 17.40 -19.33
C ALA A 105 9.44 17.54 -19.95
N ASN A 106 10.50 17.09 -19.26
CA ASN A 106 11.88 17.30 -19.71
C ASN A 106 12.37 16.25 -20.71
N GLU A 107 11.67 15.11 -20.87
CA GLU A 107 12.10 13.99 -21.70
C GLU A 107 11.35 13.89 -23.05
N LEU A 108 10.35 14.76 -23.26
CA LEU A 108 9.47 14.75 -24.43
C LEU A 108 10.08 15.36 -25.70
N SER A 109 11.14 16.17 -25.59
CA SER A 109 11.65 16.95 -26.74
C SER A 109 12.33 16.10 -27.83
N PHE A 110 12.84 14.91 -27.48
CA PHE A 110 13.46 13.98 -28.45
C PHE A 110 12.61 12.73 -28.71
N GLN A 111 11.75 12.32 -27.76
CA GLN A 111 10.97 11.08 -27.85
C GLN A 111 9.62 11.22 -28.59
N MET A 112 9.15 12.44 -28.87
CA MET A 112 7.90 12.68 -29.61
C MET A 112 7.93 12.27 -31.10
N TRP A 113 9.04 11.75 -31.62
CA TRP A 113 9.18 11.47 -33.05
C TRP A 113 8.51 10.15 -33.52
N THR A 114 8.05 9.29 -32.62
CA THR A 114 7.37 8.03 -33.04
C THR A 114 5.85 8.17 -33.09
N SER A 115 5.20 7.54 -34.08
CA SER A 115 3.71 7.50 -34.19
C SER A 115 3.07 6.99 -32.91
N GLN A 116 3.65 5.93 -32.32
CA GLN A 116 3.18 5.32 -31.09
C GLN A 116 3.19 6.31 -29.90
N MET A 117 4.29 7.07 -29.71
CA MET A 117 4.37 8.04 -28.62
C MET A 117 3.34 9.17 -28.80
N GLN A 118 3.14 9.62 -30.04
CA GLN A 118 2.15 10.64 -30.36
C GLN A 118 0.72 10.16 -30.08
N GLU A 119 0.40 8.91 -30.43
CA GLU A 119 -0.89 8.29 -30.14
C GLU A 119 -1.13 8.14 -28.63
N THR A 120 -0.15 7.64 -27.87
CA THR A 120 -0.22 7.55 -26.41
C THR A 120 -0.52 8.92 -25.78
N LEU A 121 0.21 9.98 -26.16
CA LEU A 121 -0.02 11.34 -25.66
C LEU A 121 -1.39 11.91 -26.08
N ASN A 122 -1.87 11.56 -27.27
CA ASN A 122 -3.21 11.96 -27.72
C ASN A 122 -4.29 11.31 -26.86
N SER A 123 -4.15 10.02 -26.51
CA SER A 123 -5.07 9.32 -25.60
C SER A 123 -5.10 9.99 -24.22
N LYS A 124 -3.93 10.35 -23.66
CA LYS A 124 -3.88 11.15 -22.42
C LYS A 124 -4.65 12.46 -22.52
N LYS A 125 -4.41 13.23 -23.58
CA LYS A 125 -5.07 14.54 -23.80
C LYS A 125 -6.59 14.39 -23.98
N HIS A 126 -7.02 13.32 -24.65
CA HIS A 126 -8.44 13.00 -24.81
C HIS A 126 -9.06 12.62 -23.46
N GLY A 127 -8.39 11.78 -22.69
CA GLY A 127 -8.77 11.44 -21.31
C GLY A 127 -8.90 12.67 -20.41
N ASP A 128 -7.96 13.61 -20.48
CA ASP A 128 -8.01 14.88 -19.75
C ASP A 128 -9.19 15.78 -20.16
N THR A 129 -9.64 15.67 -21.41
CA THR A 129 -10.81 16.42 -21.88
C THR A 129 -12.10 15.77 -21.41
N ALA A 130 -12.20 14.45 -21.49
CA ALA A 130 -13.32 13.67 -20.98
C ALA A 130 -13.47 13.82 -19.46
N PHE A 131 -12.36 13.72 -18.72
CA PHE A 131 -12.32 13.89 -17.26
C PHE A 131 -12.86 15.26 -16.84
N ARG A 132 -12.44 16.35 -17.50
CA ARG A 132 -12.96 17.71 -17.24
C ARG A 132 -14.44 17.85 -17.60
N ALA A 133 -14.88 17.17 -18.66
CA ALA A 133 -16.28 17.12 -19.05
C ALA A 133 -17.13 16.21 -18.13
N LYS A 134 -16.52 15.55 -17.13
CA LYS A 134 -17.14 14.55 -16.26
C LYS A 134 -17.71 13.34 -17.03
N ASP A 135 -17.17 13.08 -18.22
CA ASP A 135 -17.42 11.85 -18.97
C ASP A 135 -16.41 10.80 -18.51
N PHE A 136 -16.72 10.18 -17.37
CA PHE A 136 -15.79 9.27 -16.68
C PHE A 136 -15.58 7.96 -17.43
N THR A 137 -16.57 7.48 -18.19
CA THR A 137 -16.44 6.28 -19.02
C THR A 137 -15.39 6.50 -20.11
N THR A 138 -15.53 7.58 -20.89
CA THR A 138 -14.54 7.92 -21.92
C THR A 138 -13.17 8.22 -21.29
N ALA A 139 -13.13 8.88 -20.13
CA ALA A 139 -11.87 9.15 -19.43
C ALA A 139 -11.15 7.84 -19.05
N ILE A 140 -11.87 6.84 -18.53
CA ILE A 140 -11.32 5.52 -18.20
C ILE A 140 -10.70 4.88 -19.44
N ASP A 141 -11.44 4.79 -20.55
CA ASP A 141 -10.96 4.16 -21.78
C ASP A 141 -9.68 4.83 -22.30
N CYS A 142 -9.67 6.16 -22.33
CA CYS A 142 -8.53 6.94 -22.80
C CYS A 142 -7.29 6.79 -21.90
N TYR A 143 -7.47 6.83 -20.59
CA TYR A 143 -6.38 6.65 -19.64
C TYR A 143 -5.86 5.21 -19.65
N THR A 144 -6.72 4.23 -19.86
CA THR A 144 -6.32 2.82 -20.06
C THR A 144 -5.45 2.66 -21.29
N GLN A 145 -5.85 3.22 -22.44
CA GLN A 145 -5.01 3.21 -23.64
C GLN A 145 -3.65 3.88 -23.41
N PHE A 146 -3.61 5.00 -22.67
CA PHE A 146 -2.35 5.65 -22.32
C PHE A 146 -1.44 4.75 -21.49
N ILE A 147 -1.99 4.09 -20.46
CA ILE A 147 -1.24 3.20 -19.56
C ILE A 147 -0.77 1.94 -20.30
N GLU A 148 -1.62 1.30 -21.08
CA GLU A 148 -1.28 0.13 -21.88
C GLU A 148 -0.25 0.42 -22.98
N GLY A 149 -0.27 1.65 -23.51
CA GLY A 149 0.76 2.14 -24.44
C GLY A 149 2.17 2.10 -23.84
N GLY A 150 2.30 2.08 -22.50
CA GLY A 150 3.53 1.78 -21.76
C GLY A 150 4.70 2.73 -22.01
N THR A 151 4.48 3.81 -22.77
CA THR A 151 5.55 4.69 -23.25
C THR A 151 5.92 5.74 -22.20
N MET A 152 4.96 6.10 -21.34
CA MET A 152 5.15 7.03 -20.22
C MET A 152 4.32 6.56 -19.03
N VAL A 153 4.82 6.83 -17.83
CA VAL A 153 4.13 6.52 -16.58
C VAL A 153 3.82 7.82 -15.88
N SER A 154 2.55 8.02 -15.49
CA SER A 154 2.07 9.25 -14.88
C SER A 154 1.25 8.92 -13.63
N PRO A 155 1.69 9.32 -12.42
CA PRO A 155 0.91 9.12 -11.21
C PRO A 155 -0.42 9.89 -11.26
N THR A 156 -0.43 11.08 -11.90
CA THR A 156 -1.66 11.86 -12.12
C THR A 156 -2.69 11.12 -12.97
N VAL A 157 -2.28 10.40 -14.03
CA VAL A 157 -3.21 9.62 -14.86
C VAL A 157 -3.87 8.51 -14.03
N TYR A 158 -3.09 7.78 -13.23
CA TYR A 158 -3.64 6.78 -12.30
C TYR A 158 -4.62 7.41 -11.30
N ALA A 159 -4.28 8.55 -10.69
CA ALA A 159 -5.18 9.25 -9.77
C ALA A 159 -6.51 9.70 -10.42
N ARG A 160 -6.47 10.21 -11.66
CA ARG A 160 -7.68 10.63 -12.39
C ARG A 160 -8.53 9.45 -12.82
N ARG A 161 -7.91 8.36 -13.27
CA ARG A 161 -8.64 7.13 -13.62
C ARG A 161 -9.22 6.45 -12.37
N CYS A 162 -8.51 6.45 -11.24
CA CYS A 162 -9.02 6.06 -9.93
C CYS A 162 -10.32 6.80 -9.58
N LEU A 163 -10.34 8.14 -9.65
CA LEU A 163 -11.56 8.89 -9.37
C LEU A 163 -12.67 8.59 -10.39
N SER A 164 -12.31 8.39 -11.65
CA SER A 164 -13.28 8.04 -12.70
C SER A 164 -13.93 6.68 -12.42
N TYR A 165 -13.17 5.71 -11.91
CA TYR A 165 -13.70 4.43 -11.43
C TYR A 165 -14.62 4.60 -10.22
N LEU A 166 -14.27 5.43 -9.23
CA LEU A 166 -15.17 5.73 -8.10
C LEU A 166 -16.48 6.36 -8.56
N MET A 167 -16.42 7.31 -9.50
CA MET A 167 -17.61 7.94 -10.11
C MET A 167 -18.46 6.97 -10.93
N SER A 168 -17.88 5.84 -11.32
CA SER A 168 -18.53 4.78 -12.11
C SER A 168 -18.87 3.54 -11.27
N ASP A 169 -18.86 3.64 -9.94
CA ASP A 169 -19.17 2.57 -8.99
C ASP A 169 -18.25 1.32 -9.11
N MET A 170 -16.96 1.55 -9.40
CA MET A 170 -15.92 0.51 -9.51
C MET A 170 -14.80 0.73 -8.46
N PRO A 171 -15.09 0.61 -7.16
CA PRO A 171 -14.14 0.98 -6.10
C PRO A 171 -12.93 0.04 -5.97
N GLN A 172 -13.03 -1.22 -6.42
CA GLN A 172 -11.91 -2.17 -6.42
C GLN A 172 -10.85 -1.78 -7.46
N ASP A 173 -11.28 -1.46 -8.68
CA ASP A 173 -10.39 -0.97 -9.75
C ASP A 173 -9.78 0.38 -9.37
N ALA A 174 -10.57 1.25 -8.73
CA ALA A 174 -10.09 2.52 -8.19
C ALA A 174 -8.96 2.33 -7.16
N LEU A 175 -9.12 1.40 -6.21
CA LEU A 175 -8.08 1.11 -5.23
C LEU A 175 -6.79 0.62 -5.91
N GLY A 176 -6.92 -0.23 -6.94
CA GLY A 176 -5.80 -0.67 -7.75
C GLY A 176 -5.01 0.50 -8.36
N ASP A 177 -5.71 1.46 -8.95
CA ASP A 177 -5.08 2.67 -9.50
C ASP A 177 -4.45 3.56 -8.43
N ALA A 178 -5.10 3.73 -7.28
CA ALA A 178 -4.55 4.51 -6.18
C ALA A 178 -3.26 3.89 -5.61
N MET A 179 -3.16 2.56 -5.59
CA MET A 179 -1.93 1.85 -5.23
C MET A 179 -0.85 1.99 -6.32
N GLN A 180 -1.21 1.87 -7.59
CA GLN A 180 -0.25 2.10 -8.68
C GLN A 180 0.31 3.53 -8.68
N ALA A 181 -0.53 4.54 -8.42
CA ALA A 181 -0.07 5.92 -8.28
C ALA A 181 1.00 6.08 -7.20
N GLN A 182 0.86 5.37 -6.07
CA GLN A 182 1.85 5.38 -4.98
C GLN A 182 3.13 4.62 -5.36
N VAL A 183 3.04 3.52 -6.12
CA VAL A 183 4.23 2.82 -6.64
C VAL A 183 5.04 3.73 -7.55
N VAL A 184 4.36 4.50 -8.40
CA VAL A 184 5.00 5.45 -9.33
C VAL A 184 5.61 6.64 -8.60
N SER A 185 4.93 7.16 -7.58
CA SER A 185 5.42 8.28 -6.77
C SER A 185 5.20 8.01 -5.28
N PRO A 186 6.16 7.34 -4.60
CA PRO A 186 6.01 6.90 -3.20
C PRO A 186 5.78 8.03 -2.19
N GLU A 187 6.26 9.23 -2.49
CA GLU A 187 6.15 10.40 -1.61
C GLU A 187 4.88 11.24 -1.92
N TRP A 188 4.03 10.80 -2.84
CA TRP A 188 2.87 11.56 -3.29
C TRP A 188 1.64 11.31 -2.40
N HIS A 189 1.47 12.19 -1.41
CA HIS A 189 0.35 12.20 -0.47
C HIS A 189 -1.06 12.07 -1.09
N ILE A 190 -1.27 12.57 -2.32
CA ILE A 190 -2.54 12.45 -3.05
C ILE A 190 -2.94 10.98 -3.27
N ALA A 191 -1.97 10.10 -3.57
CA ALA A 191 -2.24 8.68 -3.76
C ALA A 191 -2.78 8.02 -2.47
N SER A 192 -2.15 8.30 -1.31
CA SER A 192 -2.59 7.77 -0.01
C SER A 192 -3.99 8.26 0.37
N TYR A 193 -4.30 9.54 0.11
CA TYR A 193 -5.65 10.06 0.34
C TYR A 193 -6.71 9.42 -0.58
N LEU A 194 -6.37 9.15 -1.85
CA LEU A 194 -7.26 8.43 -2.76
C LEU A 194 -7.48 6.98 -2.35
N GLN A 195 -6.45 6.29 -1.85
CA GLN A 195 -6.60 4.95 -1.28
C GLN A 195 -7.60 4.97 -0.11
N ALA A 196 -7.52 5.97 0.78
CA ALA A 196 -8.48 6.12 1.85
C ALA A 196 -9.93 6.28 1.33
N ALA A 197 -10.16 7.12 0.32
CA ALA A 197 -11.49 7.27 -0.28
C ALA A 197 -12.02 5.96 -0.87
N CYS A 198 -11.16 5.18 -1.54
CA CYS A 198 -11.53 3.86 -2.08
C CYS A 198 -11.86 2.88 -0.95
N LEU A 199 -11.02 2.79 0.07
CA LEU A 199 -11.21 1.90 1.22
C LEU A 199 -12.48 2.23 2.02
N LEU A 200 -12.81 3.52 2.18
CA LEU A 200 -14.08 3.95 2.79
C LEU A 200 -15.28 3.49 1.95
N THR A 201 -15.19 3.63 0.61
CA THR A 201 -16.23 3.16 -0.31
C THR A 201 -16.44 1.64 -0.20
N LEU A 202 -15.36 0.89 0.07
CA LEU A 202 -15.37 -0.55 0.27
C LEU A 202 -15.78 -1.00 1.68
N GLY A 203 -16.01 -0.06 2.62
CA GLY A 203 -16.34 -0.37 4.02
C GLY A 203 -15.15 -0.81 4.88
N MET A 204 -13.91 -0.59 4.41
CA MET A 204 -12.66 -0.95 5.10
C MET A 204 -12.16 0.24 5.94
N GLU A 205 -12.93 0.62 6.96
CA GLU A 205 -12.70 1.86 7.74
C GLU A 205 -11.35 1.90 8.47
N THR A 206 -10.85 0.75 8.94
CA THR A 206 -9.56 0.67 9.66
C THR A 206 -8.42 1.06 8.75
N ASP A 207 -8.40 0.48 7.56
CA ASP A 207 -7.33 0.62 6.58
C ASP A 207 -7.41 2.00 5.94
N ALA A 208 -8.63 2.52 5.73
CA ALA A 208 -8.83 3.90 5.31
C ALA A 208 -8.24 4.92 6.29
N ARG A 209 -8.38 4.68 7.61
CA ARG A 209 -7.83 5.58 8.64
C ARG A 209 -6.31 5.56 8.64
N GLU A 210 -5.71 4.39 8.42
CA GLU A 210 -4.27 4.26 8.24
C GLU A 210 -3.79 5.03 7.00
N ALA A 211 -4.46 4.85 5.86
CA ALA A 211 -4.14 5.56 4.62
C ALA A 211 -4.27 7.10 4.75
N LEU A 212 -5.25 7.60 5.50
CA LEU A 212 -5.38 9.04 5.81
C LEU A 212 -4.20 9.56 6.64
N LYS A 213 -3.78 8.79 7.66
CA LYS A 213 -2.64 9.12 8.51
C LYS A 213 -1.35 9.16 7.70
N ASP A 214 -1.15 8.19 6.81
CA ASP A 214 -0.01 8.14 5.91
C ASP A 214 0.01 9.33 4.95
N GLY A 215 -1.14 9.65 4.34
CA GLY A 215 -1.29 10.84 3.50
C GLY A 215 -0.92 12.14 4.22
N THR A 216 -1.37 12.30 5.46
CA THR A 216 -1.01 13.46 6.29
C THR A 216 0.49 13.52 6.59
N ASN A 217 1.10 12.38 6.93
CA ASN A 217 2.54 12.31 7.22
C ASN A 217 3.40 12.67 5.99
N LEU A 218 3.04 12.13 4.82
CA LEU A 218 3.70 12.44 3.55
C LEU A 218 3.56 13.92 3.18
N GLU A 219 2.37 14.48 3.34
CA GLU A 219 2.11 15.90 3.06
C GLU A 219 2.90 16.83 3.98
N VAL A 220 2.99 16.51 5.27
CA VAL A 220 3.83 17.26 6.24
C VAL A 220 5.31 17.17 5.88
N LYS A 221 5.79 15.99 5.46
CA LYS A 221 7.18 15.79 5.04
C LYS A 221 7.51 16.63 3.81
N ARG A 222 6.62 16.64 2.82
CA ARG A 222 6.75 17.44 1.59
C ARG A 222 6.79 18.94 1.87
N ASN A 223 5.93 19.46 2.75
CA ASN A 223 5.87 20.89 3.06
C ASN A 223 7.07 21.42 3.88
N LYS A 224 7.91 20.53 4.44
CA LYS A 224 9.13 20.89 5.18
C LYS A 224 10.36 21.01 4.29
N ASN A 225 10.30 20.49 3.08
CA ASN A 225 11.38 20.51 2.08
C ASN A 225 11.18 21.64 1.07
#